data_AF-A0A2J8L0Q4-F1
#
_entry.id   AF-A0A2J8L0Q4-F1
#
_cell.length_a   1.000
_cell.length_b   1.000
_cell.length_c   1.000
_cell.angle_alpha   90.00
_cell.angle_beta   90.00
_cell.angle_gamma   90.00
#
_symmetry.space_group_name_H-M   'P 1'
#
loop_
_entity.id
_entity.type
_entity.pdbx_description
1 polymer ?
#
loop_
_entity_poly.entity_id
_entity_poly.type
_entity_poly.pdbx_seq_one_letter_code
_entity_poly.pdbx_strand_id
1 'polypeptide(L)' 'MGNVLQGGEGQAPTRQAVLGAGLPISTPCTTINKVCASGMKAIMMASQSLMCGH' A
#
# COMPACT_ATOMS: atom_id res chain seq x y z
N MET A 1 0.79 -1.32 1.08
CA MET A 1 0.47 -2.77 1.06
C MET A 1 0.76 -3.33 -0.34
N GLY A 2 1.12 -4.61 -0.46
CA GLY A 2 1.23 -5.28 -1.75
C GLY A 2 -0.06 -6.03 -2.11
N ASN A 3 -0.58 -5.87 -3.33
CA ASN A 3 -1.73 -6.64 -3.85
C ASN A 3 -1.56 -6.96 -5.35
N VAL A 4 -1.60 -8.25 -5.70
CA VAL A 4 -1.30 -8.78 -7.04
C VAL A 4 -2.53 -8.80 -7.95
N LEU A 5 -3.63 -9.39 -7.49
CA LEU A 5 -4.84 -9.58 -8.28
C LEU A 5 -5.90 -8.60 -7.78
N GLN A 6 -6.00 -7.45 -8.44
CA GLN A 6 -6.88 -6.34 -8.01
C GLN A 6 -8.27 -6.39 -8.65
N GLY A 7 -8.52 -7.34 -9.56
CA GLY A 7 -9.80 -7.46 -10.25
C GLY A 7 -10.93 -7.76 -9.26
N GLY A 8 -11.95 -6.90 -9.22
CA GLY A 8 -13.08 -7.02 -8.30
C GLY A 8 -12.89 -6.37 -6.93
N GLU A 9 -11.67 -5.95 -6.58
CA GLU A 9 -11.35 -5.39 -5.25
C GLU A 9 -11.70 -3.88 -5.13
N GLY A 10 -12.25 -3.27 -6.18
CA GLY A 10 -12.56 -1.84 -6.22
C GLY A 10 -11.33 -0.94 -6.35
N GLN A 11 -11.52 0.37 -6.15
CA GLN A 11 -10.46 1.36 -6.34
C GLN A 11 -9.44 1.31 -5.20
N ALA A 12 -8.15 1.30 -5.57
CA ALA A 12 -7.01 1.39 -4.65
C ALA A 12 -7.18 0.52 -3.38
N PRO A 13 -7.05 -0.82 -3.47
CA PRO A 13 -7.30 -1.74 -2.34
C PRO A 13 -6.56 -1.38 -1.04
N THR A 14 -5.34 -0.83 -1.13
CA THR A 14 -4.61 -0.34 0.06
C THR A 14 -5.36 0.80 0.77
N ARG A 15 -6.01 1.70 0.03
CA ARG A 15 -6.79 2.80 0.61
C ARG A 15 -7.99 2.27 1.38
N GLN A 16 -8.69 1.29 0.83
CA GLN A 16 -9.80 0.63 1.51
C GLN A 16 -9.33 -0.05 2.80
N ALA A 17 -8.19 -0.78 2.75
CA ALA A 17 -7.60 -1.40 3.94
C ALA A 17 -7.17 -0.36 5.00
N VAL A 18 -6.57 0.75 4.60
CA VAL A 18 -6.14 1.84 5.51
C VAL A 18 -7.34 2.44 6.24
N LEU A 19 -8.43 2.74 5.52
CA LEU A 19 -9.65 3.26 6.13
C LEU A 19 -10.35 2.22 7.01
N GLY A 20 -10.39 0.95 6.57
CA GLY A 20 -10.92 -0.16 7.36
C GLY A 20 -10.13 -0.43 8.65
N ALA A 21 -8.84 -0.09 8.67
CA ALA A 21 -7.99 -0.14 9.87
C ALA A 21 -8.16 1.08 10.81
N GLY A 22 -9.03 2.03 10.48
CA GLY A 22 -9.31 3.21 11.30
C GLY A 22 -8.26 4.33 11.19
N LEU A 23 -7.38 4.29 10.19
CA LEU A 23 -6.40 5.35 9.98
C LEU A 23 -7.06 6.61 9.38
N PRO A 24 -6.54 7.81 9.68
CA PRO A 24 -7.07 9.06 9.15
C PRO A 24 -7.17 9.10 7.63
N ILE A 25 -8.15 9.86 7.10
CA ILE A 25 -8.28 10.10 5.65
C ILE A 25 -7.04 10.79 5.06
N SER A 26 -6.31 11.55 5.87
CA SER A 26 -5.06 12.20 5.50
C SER A 26 -3.87 11.23 5.37
N THR A 27 -4.00 9.97 5.83
CA THR A 27 -2.91 9.00 5.76
C THR A 27 -2.57 8.67 4.30
N PRO A 28 -1.34 8.95 3.84
CA PRO A 28 -0.92 8.61 2.50
C PRO A 28 -0.79 7.10 2.35
N CYS A 29 -1.24 6.56 1.23
CA CYS A 29 -1.14 5.13 0.97
C CYS A 29 -1.12 4.81 -0.52
N THR A 30 -0.34 3.79 -0.89
CA THR A 30 -0.16 3.35 -2.27
C THR A 30 -0.27 1.84 -2.36
N THR A 31 -1.00 1.34 -3.36
CA THR A 31 -1.08 -0.09 -3.66
C THR A 31 0.07 -0.49 -4.57
N ILE A 32 0.86 -1.47 -4.15
CA ILE A 32 2.04 -1.95 -4.89
C ILE A 32 1.73 -3.30 -5.53
N ASN A 33 2.05 -3.46 -6.81
CA ASN A 33 2.02 -4.74 -7.51
C ASN A 33 3.39 -5.07 -8.10
N LYS A 34 4.02 -6.10 -7.54
CA LYS A 34 5.22 -6.78 -8.04
C LYS A 34 5.06 -8.30 -7.91
N VAL A 35 3.90 -8.82 -8.30
CA VAL A 35 3.53 -10.25 -8.20
C VAL A 35 3.87 -10.78 -6.79
N CYS A 36 4.55 -11.93 -6.66
CA CYS A 36 4.90 -12.55 -5.39
C CYS A 36 5.71 -11.62 -4.46
N ALA A 37 6.48 -10.70 -5.04
CA ALA A 37 7.33 -9.77 -4.30
C ALA A 37 6.62 -8.47 -3.89
N SER A 38 5.30 -8.34 -4.12
CA SER A 38 4.54 -7.10 -3.83
C SER A 38 4.64 -6.67 -2.36
N GLY A 39 4.57 -7.63 -1.43
CA GLY A 39 4.69 -7.36 0.01
C GLY A 39 6.07 -6.80 0.37
N MET A 40 7.13 -7.46 -0.07
CA MET A 40 8.51 -7.02 0.17
C MET A 40 8.78 -5.66 -0.49
N LYS A 41 8.32 -5.44 -1.74
CA LYS A 41 8.47 -4.16 -2.42
C LYS A 41 7.75 -3.02 -1.68
N ALA A 42 6.58 -3.28 -1.10
CA ALA A 42 5.88 -2.29 -0.29
C ALA A 42 6.69 -1.89 0.96
N ILE A 43 7.32 -2.86 1.64
CA ILE A 43 8.20 -2.58 2.80
C ILE A 43 9.45 -1.80 2.36
N MET A 44 10.09 -2.19 1.25
CA MET A 44 11.24 -1.46 0.70
C MET A 44 10.90 0.00 0.36
N MET A 45 9.71 0.26 -0.16
CA MET A 45 9.26 1.63 -0.44
C MET A 45 8.94 2.40 0.84
N ALA A 46 8.39 1.74 1.86
CA ALA A 46 8.19 2.36 3.17
C ALA A 46 9.54 2.74 3.80
N SER A 47 10.53 1.84 3.79
CA SER A 47 11.87 2.15 4.31
C SER A 47 12.53 3.29 3.54
N GLN A 48 12.44 3.29 2.22
CA GLN A 48 12.97 4.38 1.40
C GLN A 48 12.28 5.71 1.72
N SER A 49 10.96 5.71 1.91
CA SER A 49 10.20 6.92 2.28
C SER A 49 10.67 7.49 3.61
N LEU A 50 10.85 6.62 4.62
CA LEU A 50 11.40 7.02 5.92
C LEU A 50 12.83 7.55 5.80
N MET A 51 13.69 6.89 5.00
CA MET A 51 15.08 7.34 4.77
C MET A 51 15.16 8.69 4.06
N CYS A 52 14.21 9.00 3.18
CA CYS A 52 14.14 10.25 2.43
C CYS A 52 13.40 11.38 3.17
N GLY A 53 12.86 11.12 4.37
CA GLY A 53 12.12 12.12 5.15
C GLY A 53 10.72 12.43 4.62
N HIS A 54 10.07 11.45 3.98
CA HIS A 54 8.66 11.52 3.58
C HIS A 54 7.70 11.12 4.70
#